data_AF-A0A3D4NVQ2-F1
#
_entry.id   AF-A0A3D4NVQ2-F1
#
_cell.length_a   1.000
_cell.length_b   1.000
_cell.length_c   1.000
_cell.angle_alpha   90.00
_cell.angle_beta   90.00
_cell.angle_gamma   90.00
#
_symmetry.space_group_name_H-M   'P 1'
#
loop_
_entity.id
_entity.type
_entity.pdbx_description
1 polymer ?
#
loop_
_entity_poly.entity_id
_entity_poly.type
_entity_poly.pdbx_seq_one_letter_code
_entity_poly.pdbx_strand_id
1 'polypeptide(L)'
;MRKMILQCGALALSLLAANVMAAVSPEEANKLGTSLTPLGGEKAGNADGSIPAWTGGLPKNAGAVDSKGFLADPFANEKPLFTITAATVDKYKDKLSDGQVAMFKRYPETYKIPVYPTHRTVAVPADINESAKRSALNVTPINDGNGFAN
;
A
#
# COMPACT_ATOMS: atom_id res chain seq x y z
N MET A 1 -33.51 28.82 31.74
CA MET A 1 -32.23 28.14 32.00
C MET A 1 -31.99 26.90 31.13
N ARG A 2 -32.87 25.89 31.10
CA ARG A 2 -32.64 24.64 30.33
C ARG A 2 -32.44 24.82 28.82
N LYS A 3 -33.21 25.71 28.16
CA LYS A 3 -33.05 26.05 26.74
C LYS A 3 -31.72 26.76 26.43
N MET A 4 -31.28 27.65 27.32
CA MET A 4 -30.04 28.41 27.17
C MET A 4 -28.80 27.51 27.31
N ILE A 5 -28.86 26.51 28.20
CA ILE A 5 -27.82 25.49 28.35
C ILE A 5 -27.73 24.60 27.09
N LEU A 6 -28.87 24.18 26.51
CA LEU A 6 -28.87 23.42 25.26
C LEU A 6 -28.32 24.24 24.07
N GLN A 7 -28.64 25.53 23.98
CA GLN A 7 -28.17 26.40 22.90
C GLN A 7 -26.66 26.66 22.99
N CYS A 8 -26.14 26.93 24.20
CA CYS A 8 -24.70 27.06 24.41
C CYS A 8 -23.94 25.74 24.16
N GLY A 9 -24.53 24.60 24.56
CA GLY A 9 -23.95 23.28 24.30
C GLY A 9 -23.88 22.95 22.80
N ALA A 10 -24.93 23.23 22.04
CA ALA A 10 -24.95 23.04 20.59
C ALA A 10 -23.92 23.94 19.87
N LEU A 11 -23.76 25.19 20.32
CA LEU A 11 -22.76 26.11 19.78
C LEU A 11 -21.33 25.64 20.09
N ALA A 12 -21.06 25.19 21.32
CA ALA A 12 -19.75 24.68 21.71
C ALA A 12 -19.34 23.42 20.92
N LEU A 13 -20.28 22.48 20.73
CA LEU A 13 -20.05 21.28 19.89
C LEU A 13 -19.84 21.63 18.41
N SER A 14 -20.53 22.65 17.89
CA SER A 14 -20.36 23.12 16.51
C SER A 14 -18.99 23.78 16.27
N LEU A 15 -18.45 24.49 17.27
CA LEU A 15 -17.11 25.09 17.19
C LEU A 15 -15.98 24.05 17.27
N LEU A 16 -16.21 22.92 17.94
CA LEU A 16 -15.25 21.80 18.00
C LEU A 16 -15.20 21.00 16.70
N ALA A 17 -16.30 20.92 15.96
CA ALA A 17 -16.40 20.20 14.69
C ALA A 17 -15.65 20.87 13.51
N ALA A 18 -15.22 22.13 13.65
CA ALA A 18 -14.57 22.90 12.58
C ALA A 18 -13.05 22.66 12.45
N ASN A 19 -12.42 21.92 13.37
CA ASN A 19 -10.98 21.66 13.34
C ASN A 19 -10.66 20.35 12.62
N VAL A 20 -11.01 20.23 11.34
CA VAL A 20 -10.44 19.16 10.51
C VAL A 20 -9.10 19.65 9.96
N MET A 21 -8.01 19.28 10.62
CA MET A 21 -6.67 19.47 10.05
C MET A 21 -6.49 18.38 8.99
N ALA A 22 -6.70 18.74 7.72
CA ALA A 22 -6.49 17.84 6.59
C ALA A 22 -5.00 17.58 6.30
N ALA A 23 -4.11 18.41 6.85
CA ALA A 23 -2.66 18.28 6.70
C ALA A 23 -2.09 17.21 7.64
N VAL A 24 -1.02 16.55 7.17
CA VAL A 24 -0.29 15.55 7.97
C VAL A 24 0.41 16.25 9.13
N SER A 25 0.22 15.74 10.35
CA SER A 25 0.90 16.28 11.52
C SER A 25 2.37 15.82 11.58
N PRO A 26 3.25 16.53 12.32
CA PRO A 26 4.62 16.09 12.56
C PRO A 26 4.70 14.66 13.14
N GLU A 27 3.77 14.30 14.02
CA GLU A 27 3.70 12.97 14.64
C GLU A 27 3.38 11.88 13.61
N GLU A 28 2.45 12.14 12.68
CA GLU A 28 2.17 11.22 11.58
C GLU A 28 3.34 11.13 10.61
N ALA A 29 4.00 12.24 10.27
CA ALA A 29 5.19 12.23 9.41
C ALA A 29 6.36 11.46 10.04
N ASN A 30 6.49 11.46 11.37
CA ASN A 30 7.51 10.68 12.08
C ASN A 30 7.29 9.16 11.99
N LYS A 31 6.11 8.70 11.55
CA LYS A 31 5.87 7.28 11.26
C LYS A 31 6.59 6.82 9.99
N LEU A 32 6.95 7.73 9.07
CA LEU A 32 7.68 7.41 7.86
C LEU A 32 9.08 6.87 8.18
N GLY A 33 9.37 5.65 7.74
CA GLY A 33 10.60 4.93 8.01
C GLY A 33 10.58 4.10 9.30
N THR A 34 9.64 4.35 10.22
CA THR A 34 9.48 3.60 11.47
C THR A 34 8.41 2.51 11.31
N SER A 35 7.14 2.82 11.57
CA SER A 35 6.00 1.91 11.35
C SER A 35 5.50 1.92 9.91
N LEU A 36 5.74 3.00 9.17
CA LEU A 36 5.49 3.09 7.74
C LEU A 36 6.80 2.93 6.94
N THR A 37 6.69 2.51 5.69
CA THR A 37 7.77 2.68 4.71
C THR A 37 8.05 4.17 4.52
N PRO A 38 9.21 4.56 3.97
CA PRO A 38 9.48 5.98 3.71
C PRO A 38 8.46 6.68 2.81
N LEU A 39 7.68 5.92 2.03
CA LEU A 39 6.62 6.41 1.15
C LEU A 39 5.21 6.27 1.73
N GLY A 40 5.08 5.93 3.03
CA GLY A 40 3.79 5.92 3.74
C GLY A 40 3.01 4.61 3.70
N GLY A 41 3.56 3.53 3.11
CA GLY A 41 2.93 2.22 3.16
C GLY A 41 3.13 1.54 4.51
N GLU A 42 2.22 0.65 4.92
CA GLU A 42 2.41 -0.20 6.11
C GLU A 42 3.73 -0.97 6.00
N LYS A 43 4.57 -0.95 7.04
CA LYS A 43 5.87 -1.65 7.02
C LYS A 43 5.74 -3.09 7.52
N ALA A 44 4.82 -3.36 8.43
CA ALA A 44 4.62 -4.70 8.99
C ALA A 44 4.17 -5.70 7.92
N GLY A 45 4.42 -6.99 8.20
CA GLY A 45 3.77 -8.07 7.47
C GLY A 45 2.32 -8.23 7.92
N ASN A 46 1.55 -9.04 7.20
CA ASN A 46 0.18 -9.33 7.59
C ASN A 46 0.09 -10.45 8.64
N ALA A 47 -1.05 -10.56 9.31
CA ALA A 47 -1.24 -11.48 10.44
C ALA A 47 -1.13 -12.96 10.07
N ASP A 48 -1.48 -13.34 8.83
CA ASP A 48 -1.40 -14.74 8.37
C ASP A 48 -0.02 -15.15 7.82
N GLY A 49 0.93 -14.20 7.75
CA GLY A 49 2.31 -14.43 7.33
C GLY A 49 2.52 -14.56 5.81
N SER A 50 1.47 -14.43 4.98
CA SER A 50 1.61 -14.50 3.51
C SER A 50 2.24 -13.25 2.89
N ILE A 51 2.24 -12.13 3.62
CA ILE A 51 2.91 -10.88 3.24
C ILE A 51 4.02 -10.61 4.27
N PRO A 52 5.30 -10.65 3.88
CA PRO A 52 6.39 -10.36 4.79
C PRO A 52 6.45 -8.87 5.13
N ALA A 53 7.11 -8.54 6.25
CA ALA A 53 7.45 -7.16 6.57
C ALA A 53 8.37 -6.57 5.48
N TRP A 54 8.21 -5.27 5.21
CA TRP A 54 9.11 -4.56 4.30
C TRP A 54 10.44 -4.27 5.01
N THR A 55 11.53 -4.75 4.42
CA THR A 55 12.89 -4.70 4.99
C THR A 55 13.83 -3.77 4.22
N GLY A 56 13.33 -2.96 3.30
CA GLY A 56 14.16 -2.06 2.48
C GLY A 56 13.98 -2.22 0.97
N GLY A 57 13.20 -3.20 0.52
CA GLY A 57 13.06 -3.55 -0.89
C GLY A 57 14.21 -4.40 -1.41
N LEU A 58 14.32 -4.53 -2.74
CA LEU A 58 15.39 -5.32 -3.36
C LEU A 58 16.76 -4.68 -3.13
N PRO A 59 17.79 -5.47 -2.80
CA PRO A 59 19.15 -4.96 -2.73
C PRO A 59 19.66 -4.60 -4.14
N LYS A 60 20.65 -3.69 -4.22
CA LYS A 60 21.21 -3.23 -5.50
C LYS A 60 21.79 -4.35 -6.38
N ASN A 61 22.15 -5.48 -5.77
CA ASN A 61 22.71 -6.66 -6.42
C ASN A 61 21.68 -7.80 -6.58
N ALA A 62 20.38 -7.51 -6.48
CA ALA A 62 19.33 -8.53 -6.61
C ALA A 62 19.28 -9.23 -7.97
N GLY A 63 19.78 -8.58 -9.02
CA GLY A 63 19.85 -9.13 -10.36
C GLY A 63 20.94 -8.44 -11.17
N ALA A 64 21.40 -9.12 -12.22
CA ALA A 64 22.28 -8.49 -13.20
C ALA A 64 21.49 -7.48 -14.03
N VAL A 65 22.09 -6.33 -14.33
CA VAL A 65 21.51 -5.35 -15.26
C VAL A 65 22.09 -5.64 -16.64
N ASP A 66 21.23 -5.86 -17.63
CA ASP A 66 21.67 -6.10 -19.00
C ASP A 66 22.16 -4.81 -19.70
N SER A 67 22.68 -4.93 -20.91
CA SER A 67 23.22 -3.79 -21.68
C SER A 67 22.16 -2.75 -22.06
N LYS A 68 20.86 -3.05 -21.91
CA LYS A 68 19.74 -2.16 -22.17
C LYS A 68 19.19 -1.53 -20.87
N GLY A 69 19.75 -1.87 -19.72
CA GLY A 69 19.32 -1.37 -18.42
C GLY A 69 18.19 -2.18 -17.77
N PHE A 70 17.83 -3.36 -18.30
CA PHE A 70 16.83 -4.21 -17.67
C PHE A 70 17.45 -5.07 -16.58
N LEU A 71 16.82 -5.06 -15.41
CA LEU A 71 17.17 -5.96 -14.32
C LEU A 71 16.68 -7.37 -14.65
N ALA A 72 17.58 -8.35 -14.58
CA ALA A 72 17.22 -9.76 -14.64
C ALA A 72 16.25 -10.11 -13.50
N ASP A 73 15.38 -11.09 -13.74
CA ASP A 73 14.43 -11.56 -12.72
C ASP A 73 15.19 -12.08 -11.48
N PRO A 74 15.09 -11.40 -10.32
CA PRO A 74 15.77 -11.83 -9.10
C PRO A 74 15.22 -13.16 -8.54
N PHE A 75 14.05 -13.60 -9.01
CA PHE A 75 13.37 -14.82 -8.57
C PHE A 75 13.20 -15.84 -9.71
N ALA A 76 14.07 -15.82 -10.73
CA ALA A 76 13.94 -16.65 -11.93
C ALA A 76 13.80 -18.16 -11.68
N ASN A 77 14.29 -18.65 -10.54
CA ASN A 77 14.22 -20.07 -10.16
C ASN A 77 13.15 -20.36 -9.10
N GLU A 78 12.33 -19.37 -8.74
CA GLU A 78 11.27 -19.52 -7.76
C GLU A 78 10.16 -20.42 -8.31
N LYS A 79 9.64 -21.28 -7.43
CA LYS A 79 8.57 -22.21 -7.77
C LYS A 79 7.27 -21.75 -7.11
N PRO A 80 6.11 -22.05 -7.72
CA PRO A 80 4.83 -21.79 -7.08
C PRO A 80 4.74 -22.53 -5.74
N LEU A 81 4.18 -21.88 -4.73
CA LEU A 81 3.74 -22.51 -3.48
C LEU A 81 2.66 -23.56 -3.76
N PHE A 82 1.74 -23.22 -4.66
CA PHE A 82 0.70 -24.10 -5.16
C PHE A 82 0.14 -23.53 -6.47
N THR A 83 -0.77 -24.26 -7.11
CA THR A 83 -1.47 -23.79 -8.30
C THR A 83 -2.98 -23.98 -8.11
N ILE A 84 -3.72 -22.90 -8.30
CA ILE A 84 -5.18 -22.94 -8.32
C ILE A 84 -5.61 -23.44 -9.70
N THR A 85 -6.46 -24.44 -9.71
CA THR A 85 -7.05 -25.05 -10.91
C THR A 85 -8.57 -25.05 -10.78
N ALA A 86 -9.30 -25.43 -11.83
CA ALA A 86 -10.75 -25.58 -11.75
C ALA A 86 -11.19 -26.57 -10.66
N ALA A 87 -10.35 -27.56 -10.31
CA ALA A 87 -10.65 -28.52 -9.25
C ALA A 87 -10.50 -27.94 -7.83
N THR A 88 -9.70 -26.87 -7.66
CA THR A 88 -9.39 -26.30 -6.34
C THR A 88 -9.92 -24.88 -6.16
N VAL A 89 -10.47 -24.25 -7.20
CA VAL A 89 -10.95 -22.85 -7.19
C VAL A 89 -11.93 -22.58 -6.05
N ASP A 90 -12.81 -23.53 -5.73
CA ASP A 90 -13.81 -23.38 -4.68
C ASP A 90 -13.20 -23.10 -3.30
N LYS A 91 -11.99 -23.61 -3.03
CA LYS A 91 -11.25 -23.36 -1.77
C LYS A 91 -10.73 -21.93 -1.66
N TYR A 92 -10.55 -21.23 -2.78
CA TYR A 92 -9.87 -19.93 -2.84
C TYR A 92 -10.76 -18.81 -3.39
N LYS A 93 -12.09 -19.02 -3.48
CA LYS A 93 -13.03 -18.03 -4.05
C LYS A 93 -12.97 -16.67 -3.36
N ASP A 94 -12.72 -16.64 -2.06
CA ASP A 94 -12.59 -15.40 -1.28
C ASP A 94 -11.31 -14.60 -1.60
N LYS A 95 -10.37 -15.20 -2.33
CA LYS A 95 -9.11 -14.58 -2.79
C LYS A 95 -9.11 -14.23 -4.27
N LEU A 96 -10.21 -14.50 -4.97
CA LEU A 96 -10.29 -14.36 -6.43
C LEU A 96 -11.42 -13.39 -6.78
N SER A 97 -11.19 -12.59 -7.82
CA SER A 97 -12.25 -11.81 -8.45
C SER A 97 -13.23 -12.74 -9.19
N ASP A 98 -14.47 -12.28 -9.36
CA ASP A 98 -15.48 -13.01 -10.14
C ASP A 98 -15.01 -13.34 -11.56
N GLY A 99 -14.23 -12.43 -12.17
CA GLY A 99 -13.62 -12.65 -13.48
C GLY A 99 -12.64 -13.82 -13.48
N GLN A 100 -11.76 -13.93 -12.47
CA GLN A 100 -10.85 -15.07 -12.33
C GLN A 100 -11.59 -16.38 -12.09
N VAL A 101 -12.65 -16.37 -11.27
CA VAL A 101 -13.49 -17.56 -11.05
C VAL A 101 -14.21 -17.98 -12.34
N ALA A 102 -14.70 -17.03 -13.13
CA ALA A 102 -15.32 -17.30 -14.42
C ALA A 102 -14.34 -17.93 -15.43
N MET A 103 -13.07 -17.53 -15.42
CA MET A 103 -12.04 -18.13 -16.29
C MET A 103 -11.83 -19.62 -16.02
N PHE A 104 -11.89 -20.07 -14.76
CA PHE A 104 -11.82 -21.50 -14.43
C PHE A 104 -13.03 -22.30 -14.94
N LYS A 105 -14.22 -21.68 -15.00
CA LYS A 105 -15.40 -22.33 -15.60
C LYS A 105 -15.31 -22.41 -17.13
N ARG A 106 -14.77 -21.36 -17.75
CA ARG A 106 -14.64 -21.26 -19.22
C ARG A 106 -13.52 -22.14 -19.77
N TYR A 107 -12.43 -22.27 -19.02
CA TYR A 107 -11.21 -22.97 -19.45
C TYR A 107 -10.72 -23.94 -18.37
N PRO A 108 -11.50 -24.96 -17.99
CA PRO A 108 -11.22 -25.78 -16.81
C PRO A 108 -9.92 -26.60 -16.89
N GLU A 109 -9.50 -26.96 -18.10
CA GLU A 109 -8.31 -27.79 -18.33
C GLU A 109 -7.02 -26.96 -18.47
N THR A 110 -7.12 -25.73 -18.97
CA THR A 110 -5.96 -24.93 -19.39
C THR A 110 -5.69 -23.73 -18.50
N TYR A 111 -6.72 -23.13 -17.88
CA TYR A 111 -6.52 -21.97 -17.02
C TYR A 111 -6.05 -22.40 -15.63
N LYS A 112 -4.92 -21.83 -15.20
CA LYS A 112 -4.26 -22.11 -13.93
C LYS A 112 -3.69 -20.82 -13.37
N ILE A 113 -3.80 -20.63 -12.06
CA ILE A 113 -3.15 -19.52 -11.36
C ILE A 113 -2.06 -20.10 -10.45
N PRO A 114 -0.78 -20.07 -10.87
CA PRO A 114 0.31 -20.39 -9.97
C PRO A 114 0.45 -19.29 -8.93
N VAL A 115 0.48 -19.66 -7.65
CA VAL A 115 0.63 -18.73 -6.53
C VAL A 115 2.06 -18.83 -6.02
N TYR A 116 2.74 -17.69 -5.92
CA TYR A 116 4.13 -17.57 -5.50
C TYR A 116 4.24 -16.87 -4.13
N PRO A 117 5.37 -16.98 -3.44
CA PRO A 117 5.66 -16.16 -2.26
C PRO A 117 5.52 -14.66 -2.55
N THR A 118 5.00 -13.91 -1.60
CA THR A 118 4.96 -12.44 -1.71
C THR A 118 6.34 -11.86 -1.43
N HIS A 119 6.85 -11.05 -2.35
CA HIS A 119 8.07 -10.25 -2.14
C HIS A 119 7.74 -8.76 -2.15
N ARG A 120 8.14 -8.03 -1.10
CA ARG A 120 8.00 -6.56 -1.06
C ARG A 120 9.28 -5.91 -1.59
N THR A 121 9.36 -5.81 -2.91
CA THR A 121 10.60 -5.50 -3.66
C THR A 121 10.89 -4.03 -3.90
N VAL A 122 9.89 -3.16 -3.76
CA VAL A 122 10.05 -1.73 -4.09
C VAL A 122 11.04 -1.08 -3.12
N ALA A 123 12.07 -0.47 -3.71
CA ALA A 123 13.01 0.44 -3.08
C ALA A 123 13.10 1.69 -3.97
N VAL A 124 13.29 2.85 -3.36
CA VAL A 124 13.57 4.10 -4.08
C VAL A 124 14.89 4.70 -3.61
N PRO A 125 15.54 5.52 -4.44
CA PRO A 125 16.72 6.29 -4.04
C PRO A 125 16.52 7.07 -2.73
N ALA A 126 17.59 7.25 -1.96
CA ALA A 126 17.51 7.87 -0.64
C ALA A 126 16.99 9.32 -0.67
N ASP A 127 17.36 10.08 -1.71
CA ASP A 127 16.87 11.44 -1.95
C ASP A 127 15.36 11.51 -2.20
N ILE A 128 14.76 10.48 -2.81
CA ILE A 128 13.30 10.36 -2.94
C ILE A 128 12.66 10.14 -1.57
N ASN A 129 13.23 9.27 -0.72
CA ASN A 129 12.74 9.05 0.64
C ASN A 129 12.75 10.35 1.47
N GLU A 130 13.85 11.10 1.41
CA GLU A 130 13.97 12.39 2.12
C GLU A 130 12.99 13.44 1.55
N SER A 131 12.80 13.43 0.23
CA SER A 131 11.84 14.33 -0.42
C SER A 131 10.39 14.00 -0.05
N ALA A 132 10.04 12.71 0.10
CA ALA A 132 8.73 12.30 0.59
C ALA A 132 8.50 12.78 2.03
N LYS A 133 9.48 12.62 2.92
CA LYS A 133 9.39 13.08 4.30
C LYS A 133 9.23 14.60 4.42
N ARG A 134 9.98 15.37 3.62
CA ARG A 134 9.80 16.84 3.54
C ARG A 134 8.43 17.20 2.96
N SER A 135 8.02 16.52 1.90
CA SER A 135 6.75 16.83 1.22
C SER A 135 5.55 16.61 2.14
N ALA A 136 5.60 15.58 2.98
CA ALA A 136 4.53 15.28 3.95
C ALA A 136 4.19 16.48 4.84
N LEU A 137 5.15 17.36 5.14
CA LEU A 137 4.96 18.50 6.05
C LEU A 137 4.81 19.85 5.34
N ASN A 138 5.22 19.94 4.07
CA ASN A 138 5.38 21.23 3.39
C ASN A 138 4.54 21.36 2.11
N VAL A 139 4.11 20.24 1.51
CA VAL A 139 3.34 20.31 0.27
C VAL A 139 1.87 20.52 0.57
N THR A 140 1.28 21.52 -0.08
CA THR A 140 -0.15 21.81 0.00
C THR A 140 -0.80 21.75 -1.37
N PRO A 141 -2.07 21.27 -1.47
CA PRO A 141 -2.81 21.35 -2.70
C PRO A 141 -3.16 22.81 -3.01
N ILE A 142 -3.06 23.20 -4.27
CA ILE A 142 -3.53 24.49 -4.80
C ILE A 142 -4.54 24.24 -5.93
N ASN A 143 -5.25 25.28 -6.37
CA ASN A 143 -6.23 25.22 -7.46
C ASN A 143 -7.25 24.08 -7.27
N ASP A 144 -7.84 24.01 -6.07
CA ASP A 144 -8.83 22.98 -5.69
C ASP A 144 -8.31 21.53 -5.84
N GLY A 145 -7.01 21.32 -5.65
CA GLY A 145 -6.37 20.00 -5.73
C GLY A 145 -5.78 19.68 -7.11
N ASN A 146 -5.85 20.60 -8.08
CA ASN A 146 -5.26 20.42 -9.41
C ASN A 146 -3.78 20.82 -9.49
N GLY A 147 -3.15 21.20 -8.37
CA GLY A 147 -1.72 21.48 -8.31
C GLY A 147 -1.16 21.34 -6.90
N PHE A 148 0.16 21.49 -6.80
CA PHE A 148 0.90 21.44 -5.54
C PHE A 148 1.79 22.67 -5.38
N ALA A 149 1.87 23.20 -4.16
CA ALA A 149 2.86 24.20 -3.74
C ALA A 149 3.78 23.59 -2.66
N ASN A 150 5.04 24.03 -2.65
CA ASN A 150 6.14 23.58 -1.76
C ASN A 150 6.85 24.82 -1.21
#